data_AF-A0A8S9JSW0-F1
#
_entry.id   AF-A0A8S9JSW0-F1
#
_cell.length_a   1.000
_cell.length_b   1.000
_cell.length_c   1.000
_cell.angle_alpha   90.00
_cell.angle_beta   90.00
_cell.angle_gamma   90.00
#
_symmetry.space_group_name_H-M   'P 1'
#
loop_
_entity.id
_entity.type
_entity.pdbx_description
1 polymer ?
#
loop_
_entity_poly.entity_id
_entity_poly.type
_entity_poly.pdbx_seq_one_letter_code
_entity_poly.pdbx_strand_id
1 'polypeptide(L)'
;MEEELRDKKAQKDYYNMLDFVANAQQGIPKLCPCGSITKETVDEEDTYDYLPGKRYFICKDFENDGLHFRQPWVMAIQEEVERLKEWYHEQAKLLRECHALKDQVRMLQDQTRLRAISFTLLVLKTGYDDILISSICVSSILAFIYFALALATLCIFLRLLNSSSAPVTTNSHASNSHWLPAVATWYGSANGDGSDGGACGYGTLVDVKPLHARVGAVNPILFKNGEGCGACYKVRCLDRSICSRRAVTVIITDECPGCSKTNTHFDLSGAAFGRLAISGESGPLRNRGLIPVIYRRTACKYRGKNIAFHVNEGSTDFWLSLLVEFEDGEGDIGSMHIRQAGASEWLEMKHVWGINN
;
A
#
# COMPACT_ATOMS: atom_id res chain seq x y z
N MET A 1 16.33 25.46 19.52
CA MET A 1 15.48 24.25 19.65
C MET A 1 14.00 24.62 19.70
N GLU A 2 13.57 25.54 20.57
CA GLU A 2 12.17 26.03 20.57
C GLU A 2 11.77 26.77 19.29
N GLU A 3 12.68 27.56 18.73
CA GLU A 3 12.44 28.29 17.48
C GLU A 3 12.25 27.35 16.29
N GLU A 4 13.09 26.31 16.17
CA GLU A 4 12.97 25.27 15.15
C GLU A 4 11.67 24.45 15.31
N LEU A 5 11.18 24.27 16.53
CA LEU A 5 9.89 23.62 16.80
C LEU A 5 8.71 24.50 16.38
N ARG A 6 8.81 25.81 16.60
CA ARG A 6 7.80 26.78 16.14
C ARG A 6 7.73 26.83 14.62
N ASP A 7 8.87 26.85 13.94
CA ASP A 7 8.92 26.88 12.48
C ASP A 7 8.33 25.61 11.86
N LYS A 8 8.64 24.44 12.43
CA LYS A 8 8.04 23.16 11.99
C LYS A 8 6.53 23.10 12.23
N LYS A 9 6.05 23.68 13.33
CA LYS A 9 4.62 23.77 13.60
C LYS A 9 3.94 24.66 12.56
N ALA A 10 4.50 25.84 12.29
CA ALA A 10 3.97 26.75 11.27
C ALA A 10 3.94 26.10 9.88
N GLN A 11 4.98 25.32 9.54
CA GLN A 11 5.04 24.60 8.28
C GLN A 11 3.98 23.48 8.19
N LYS A 12 3.75 22.74 9.28
CA LYS A 12 2.67 21.74 9.35
C LYS A 12 1.30 22.38 9.20
N ASP A 13 1.08 23.51 9.88
CA ASP A 13 -0.18 24.25 9.81
C ASP A 13 -0.45 24.74 8.38
N TYR A 14 0.60 25.16 7.66
CA TYR A 14 0.51 25.52 6.24
C TYR A 14 0.14 24.32 5.34
N TYR A 15 0.77 23.15 5.51
CA TYR A 15 0.42 21.97 4.71
C TYR A 15 -1.00 21.46 4.99
N ASN A 16 -1.42 21.48 6.25
CA ASN A 16 -2.81 21.15 6.60
C ASN A 16 -3.79 22.11 5.92
N MET A 17 -3.49 23.41 5.91
CA MET A 17 -4.31 24.38 5.18
C MET A 17 -4.38 24.06 3.68
N LEU A 18 -3.26 23.69 3.03
CA LEU A 18 -3.27 23.30 1.62
C LEU A 18 -4.12 22.05 1.35
N ASP A 19 -4.03 21.04 2.22
CA ASP A 19 -4.86 19.84 2.17
C ASP A 19 -6.36 20.19 2.31
N PHE A 20 -6.70 21.08 3.25
CA PHE A 20 -8.06 21.55 3.44
C PHE A 20 -8.58 22.35 2.22
N VAL A 21 -7.72 23.13 1.55
CA VAL A 21 -8.07 23.83 0.30
C VAL A 21 -8.36 22.82 -0.81
N ALA A 22 -7.52 21.78 -0.97
CA ALA A 22 -7.74 20.74 -1.95
C ALA A 22 -9.03 19.95 -1.66
N ASN A 23 -9.31 19.65 -0.39
CA ASN A 23 -10.55 19.01 0.04
C ASN A 23 -11.78 19.88 -0.24
N ALA A 24 -11.67 21.20 0.00
CA ALA A 24 -12.72 22.18 -0.29
C ALA A 24 -13.03 22.35 -1.78
N GLN A 25 -12.11 21.94 -2.66
CA GLN A 25 -12.33 21.91 -4.10
C GLN A 25 -12.99 20.61 -4.57
N GLN A 26 -13.20 19.63 -3.68
CA GLN A 26 -13.73 18.32 -4.01
C GLN A 26 -15.02 18.00 -3.22
N GLY A 27 -16.16 18.49 -3.70
CA GLY A 27 -17.50 18.11 -3.21
C GLY A 27 -17.87 18.85 -1.93
N ILE A 28 -18.48 18.17 -0.95
CA ILE A 28 -18.85 18.79 0.33
C ILE A 28 -17.66 18.69 1.32
N PRO A 29 -16.93 19.78 1.61
CA PRO A 29 -15.81 19.71 2.54
C PRO A 29 -16.26 19.53 3.97
N LYS A 30 -15.50 18.70 4.69
CA LYS A 30 -15.68 18.46 6.13
C LYS A 30 -14.97 19.52 6.99
N LEU A 31 -13.92 20.14 6.44
CA LEU A 31 -13.07 21.11 7.11
C LEU A 31 -12.85 22.32 6.19
N CYS A 32 -12.87 23.50 6.79
CA CYS A 32 -12.48 24.75 6.16
C CYS A 32 -10.95 24.91 6.18
N PRO A 33 -10.33 25.64 5.24
CA PRO A 33 -8.91 26.00 5.28
C PRO A 33 -8.42 26.62 6.60
N CYS A 34 -9.30 27.27 7.37
CA CYS A 34 -8.98 27.79 8.70
C CYS A 34 -8.94 26.72 9.81
N GLY A 35 -9.28 25.46 9.50
CA GLY A 35 -9.32 24.33 10.43
C GLY A 35 -10.68 24.09 11.10
N SER A 36 -11.66 24.96 10.88
CA SER A 36 -13.00 24.83 11.47
C SER A 36 -13.92 23.92 10.65
N ILE A 37 -14.93 23.36 11.31
CA ILE A 37 -15.90 22.45 10.67
C ILE A 37 -16.90 23.21 9.81
N THR A 38 -17.42 22.54 8.78
CA THR A 38 -18.49 23.05 7.93
C THR A 38 -19.86 22.76 8.55
N LYS A 39 -20.72 23.77 8.69
CA LYS A 39 -22.14 23.60 9.07
C LYS A 39 -23.05 23.61 7.85
N GLU A 40 -24.10 22.80 7.89
CA GLU A 40 -25.08 22.62 6.79
C GLU A 40 -26.24 23.63 6.85
N THR A 41 -26.49 24.22 8.02
CA THR A 41 -27.57 25.20 8.23
C THR A 41 -26.96 26.52 8.67
N VAL A 42 -27.43 27.60 8.04
CA VAL A 42 -27.07 28.98 8.38
C VAL A 42 -28.06 29.45 9.44
N ASP A 43 -27.55 29.91 10.58
CA ASP A 43 -28.36 30.37 11.71
C ASP A 43 -28.91 31.78 11.41
N GLU A 44 -30.00 32.18 12.07
CA GLU A 44 -30.60 33.52 11.86
C GLU A 44 -29.62 34.66 12.22
N GLU A 45 -28.63 34.40 13.08
CA GLU A 45 -27.60 35.35 13.47
C GLU A 45 -26.51 35.56 12.41
N ASP A 46 -26.37 34.63 11.46
CA ASP A 46 -25.36 34.75 10.40
C ASP A 46 -25.81 35.70 9.28
N THR A 47 -26.97 36.36 9.36
CA THR A 47 -27.75 37.02 8.29
C THR A 47 -27.16 38.30 7.68
N TYR A 48 -25.84 38.39 7.47
CA TYR A 48 -25.25 39.56 6.82
C TYR A 48 -25.48 39.62 5.29
N ASP A 49 -25.71 38.47 4.62
CA ASP A 49 -25.93 38.38 3.16
C ASP A 49 -26.75 37.14 2.70
N TYR A 50 -27.53 36.55 3.61
CA TYR A 50 -28.21 35.28 3.36
C TYR A 50 -29.69 35.53 3.04
N LEU A 51 -30.10 35.15 1.83
CA LEU A 51 -31.52 35.14 1.47
C LEU A 51 -32.27 34.12 2.36
N PRO A 52 -33.32 34.53 3.08
CA PRO A 52 -34.11 33.63 3.91
C PRO A 52 -34.57 32.40 3.13
N GLY A 53 -34.33 31.20 3.68
CA GLY A 53 -34.73 29.93 3.08
C GLY A 53 -33.71 29.24 2.16
N LYS A 54 -32.52 29.83 1.93
CA LYS A 54 -31.43 29.16 1.19
C LYS A 54 -30.47 28.43 2.14
N ARG A 55 -30.10 27.20 1.80
CA ARG A 55 -29.13 26.36 2.55
C ARG A 55 -27.73 26.49 1.96
N TYR A 56 -26.73 26.53 2.83
CA TYR A 56 -25.31 26.63 2.46
C TYR A 56 -24.49 25.70 3.34
N PHE A 57 -23.41 25.16 2.77
CA PHE A 57 -22.30 24.62 3.52
C PHE A 57 -21.33 25.76 3.81
N ILE A 58 -21.18 26.13 5.07
CA ILE A 58 -20.37 27.27 5.48
C ILE A 58 -19.45 26.92 6.64
N CYS A 59 -18.26 27.51 6.67
CA CYS A 59 -17.39 27.45 7.83
C CYS A 59 -18.12 27.92 9.10
N LYS A 60 -17.94 27.23 10.23
CA LYS A 60 -18.47 27.67 11.52
C LYS A 60 -17.95 29.05 11.94
N ASP A 61 -16.66 29.29 11.74
CA ASP A 61 -15.98 30.54 12.10
C ASP A 61 -15.77 31.39 10.83
N PHE A 62 -16.83 31.59 10.04
CA PHE A 62 -16.73 32.22 8.74
C PHE A 62 -16.32 33.70 8.84
N GLU A 63 -15.26 34.05 8.11
CA GLU A 63 -14.89 35.44 7.83
C GLU A 63 -14.97 35.71 6.33
N ASN A 64 -15.42 36.90 5.92
CA ASN A 64 -15.47 37.27 4.50
C ASN A 64 -14.10 37.75 4.00
N ASP A 65 -13.09 36.89 4.13
CA ASP A 65 -11.68 37.15 3.80
C ASP A 65 -11.25 36.45 2.50
N GLY A 66 -12.14 35.69 1.87
CA GLY A 66 -11.86 34.90 0.67
C GLY A 66 -11.15 33.57 0.93
N LEU A 67 -10.83 33.23 2.18
CA LEU A 67 -10.22 31.96 2.59
C LEU A 67 -11.23 31.02 3.25
N HIS A 68 -12.33 31.56 3.80
CA HIS A 68 -13.37 30.74 4.42
C HIS A 68 -14.32 30.13 3.39
N PHE A 69 -14.58 28.84 3.59
CA PHE A 69 -15.44 28.06 2.71
C PHE A 69 -16.92 28.45 2.84
N ARG A 70 -17.57 28.67 1.69
CA ARG A 70 -19.02 28.88 1.56
C ARG A 70 -19.51 28.38 0.21
N GLN A 71 -20.33 27.33 0.19
CA GLN A 71 -20.92 26.77 -1.04
C GLN A 71 -22.44 26.61 -0.92
N PRO A 72 -23.22 26.92 -1.97
CA PRO A 72 -24.66 26.63 -1.99
C PRO A 72 -24.92 25.12 -1.87
N TRP A 73 -25.86 24.73 -1.00
CA TRP A 73 -26.18 23.32 -0.73
C TRP A 73 -26.51 22.53 -2.00
N VAL A 74 -27.27 23.14 -2.93
CA VAL A 74 -27.69 22.50 -4.19
C VAL A 74 -26.50 22.11 -5.06
N MET A 75 -25.47 22.97 -5.14
CA MET A 75 -24.29 22.69 -5.97
C MET A 75 -23.46 21.56 -5.36
N ALA A 76 -23.21 21.64 -4.05
CA ALA A 76 -22.38 20.66 -3.35
C ALA A 76 -23.03 19.26 -3.34
N ILE A 77 -24.35 19.19 -3.15
CA ILE A 77 -25.09 17.92 -3.22
C ILE A 77 -25.09 17.36 -4.64
N GLN A 78 -25.24 18.21 -5.67
CA GLN A 78 -25.21 17.76 -7.05
C GLN A 78 -23.83 17.16 -7.40
N GLU A 79 -22.75 17.82 -7.02
CA GLU A 79 -21.37 17.31 -7.21
C GLU A 79 -21.15 15.99 -6.47
N GLU A 80 -21.61 15.88 -5.22
CA GLU A 80 -21.47 14.65 -4.43
C GLU A 80 -22.32 13.50 -5.00
N VAL A 81 -23.51 13.79 -5.53
CA VAL A 81 -24.36 12.79 -6.18
C VAL A 81 -23.72 12.27 -7.46
N GLU A 82 -23.14 13.12 -8.30
CA GLU A 82 -22.45 12.66 -9.52
C GLU A 82 -21.23 11.79 -9.18
N ARG A 83 -20.43 12.21 -8.19
CA ARG A 83 -19.33 11.38 -7.68
C ARG A 83 -19.79 10.02 -7.15
N LEU A 84 -20.86 9.99 -6.36
CA LEU A 84 -21.42 8.75 -5.83
C LEU A 84 -21.96 7.84 -6.93
N LYS A 85 -22.52 8.39 -8.00
CA LYS A 85 -22.96 7.60 -9.17
C LYS A 85 -21.76 6.94 -9.86
N GLU A 86 -20.67 7.67 -10.10
CA GLU A 86 -19.45 7.12 -10.69
C GLU A 86 -18.89 5.98 -9.84
N TRP A 87 -18.78 6.20 -8.52
CA TRP A 87 -18.33 5.17 -7.59
C TRP A 87 -19.25 3.95 -7.59
N TYR A 88 -20.57 4.15 -7.59
CA TYR A 88 -21.54 3.06 -7.67
C TYR A 88 -21.40 2.26 -8.96
N HIS A 89 -21.19 2.91 -10.11
CA HIS A 89 -20.99 2.24 -11.40
C HIS A 89 -19.72 1.37 -11.40
N GLU A 90 -18.63 1.86 -10.82
CA GLU A 90 -17.38 1.08 -10.71
C GLU A 90 -17.54 -0.11 -9.76
N GLN A 91 -18.17 0.09 -8.60
CA GLN A 91 -18.47 -1.03 -7.68
C GLN A 91 -19.41 -2.08 -8.32
N ALA A 92 -20.42 -1.64 -9.07
CA ALA A 92 -21.32 -2.54 -9.79
C ALA A 92 -20.58 -3.36 -10.86
N LYS A 93 -19.58 -2.79 -11.52
CA LYS A 93 -18.70 -3.49 -12.47
C LYS A 93 -17.86 -4.56 -11.76
N LEU A 94 -17.19 -4.21 -10.67
CA LEU A 94 -16.42 -5.15 -9.86
C LEU A 94 -17.27 -6.31 -9.33
N LEU A 95 -18.51 -6.04 -8.91
CA LEU A 95 -19.42 -7.08 -8.45
C LEU A 95 -19.78 -8.07 -9.56
N ARG A 96 -20.01 -7.59 -10.80
CA ARG A 96 -20.26 -8.46 -11.96
C ARG A 96 -19.05 -9.35 -12.28
N GLU A 97 -17.85 -8.79 -12.26
CA GLU A 97 -16.61 -9.55 -12.47
C GLU A 97 -16.39 -10.60 -11.38
N CYS A 98 -16.66 -10.27 -10.13
CA CYS A 98 -16.58 -11.21 -9.01
C CYS A 98 -17.59 -12.36 -9.17
N HIS A 99 -18.80 -12.10 -9.64
CA HIS A 99 -19.79 -13.15 -9.92
C HIS A 99 -19.32 -14.07 -11.06
N ALA A 100 -18.79 -13.52 -12.16
CA ALA A 100 -18.24 -14.30 -13.26
C ALA A 100 -17.08 -15.20 -12.81
N LEU A 101 -16.17 -14.68 -11.99
CA LEU A 101 -15.06 -15.45 -11.43
C LEU A 101 -15.56 -16.59 -10.51
N LYS A 102 -16.59 -16.34 -9.71
CA LYS A 102 -17.20 -17.34 -8.83
C LYS A 102 -17.76 -18.52 -9.64
N ASP A 103 -18.39 -18.25 -10.77
CA ASP A 103 -18.94 -19.29 -11.66
C ASP A 103 -17.83 -20.10 -12.32
N GLN A 104 -16.72 -19.46 -12.75
CA GLN A 104 -15.55 -20.16 -13.26
C GLN A 104 -14.93 -21.11 -12.22
N VAL A 105 -14.80 -20.67 -10.97
CA VAL A 105 -14.29 -21.52 -9.88
C VAL A 105 -15.20 -22.71 -9.62
N ARG A 106 -16.53 -22.52 -9.64
CA ARG A 106 -17.49 -23.62 -9.49
C ARG A 106 -17.36 -24.66 -10.62
N MET A 107 -17.24 -24.21 -11.86
CA MET A 107 -17.00 -25.08 -13.02
C MET A 107 -15.72 -25.92 -12.87
N LEU A 108 -14.63 -25.31 -12.41
CA LEU A 108 -13.36 -26.01 -12.16
C LEU A 108 -13.49 -27.04 -11.02
N GLN A 109 -14.22 -26.71 -9.96
CA GLN A 109 -14.50 -27.65 -8.86
C GLN A 109 -15.28 -28.88 -9.35
N ASP A 110 -16.30 -28.68 -10.19
CA ASP A 110 -17.09 -29.78 -10.75
C ASP A 110 -16.28 -30.65 -11.71
N GLN A 111 -15.42 -30.06 -12.56
CA GLN A 111 -14.49 -30.82 -13.39
C GLN A 111 -13.53 -31.68 -12.56
N THR A 112 -13.03 -31.14 -11.45
CA THR A 112 -12.11 -31.87 -10.55
C THR A 112 -12.84 -33.03 -9.86
N ARG A 113 -14.08 -32.81 -9.42
CA ARG A 113 -14.94 -33.87 -8.85
C ARG A 113 -15.22 -34.98 -9.85
N LEU A 114 -15.58 -34.64 -11.09
CA LEU A 114 -15.84 -35.63 -12.15
C LEU A 114 -14.58 -36.46 -12.47
N ARG A 115 -13.39 -35.83 -12.51
CA ARG A 115 -12.12 -36.54 -12.69
C ARG A 115 -11.81 -37.48 -11.52
N ALA A 116 -12.06 -37.05 -10.29
CA ALA A 116 -11.87 -37.90 -9.11
C ALA A 116 -12.83 -39.11 -9.10
N ILE A 117 -14.10 -38.91 -9.49
CA ILE A 117 -15.08 -40.00 -9.64
C ILE A 117 -14.64 -40.96 -10.75
N SER A 118 -14.21 -40.44 -11.90
CA SER A 118 -13.72 -41.26 -13.02
C SER A 118 -12.49 -42.10 -12.63
N PHE A 119 -11.54 -41.50 -11.91
CA PHE A 119 -10.38 -42.21 -11.37
C PHE A 119 -10.78 -43.31 -10.38
N THR A 120 -11.72 -43.02 -9.47
CA THR A 120 -12.24 -44.01 -8.51
C THR A 120 -12.96 -45.15 -9.23
N LEU A 121 -13.76 -44.85 -10.25
CA LEU A 121 -14.43 -45.86 -11.08
C LEU A 121 -13.44 -46.72 -11.86
N LEU A 122 -12.34 -46.14 -12.37
CA LEU A 122 -11.27 -46.89 -13.03
C LEU A 122 -10.61 -47.89 -12.07
N VAL A 123 -10.35 -47.46 -10.83
CA VAL A 123 -9.83 -48.32 -9.75
C VAL A 123 -10.83 -49.44 -9.39
N LEU A 124 -12.14 -49.17 -9.41
CA LEU A 124 -13.17 -50.18 -9.14
C LEU A 124 -13.41 -51.12 -10.33
N LYS A 125 -13.26 -50.65 -11.58
CA LYS A 125 -13.44 -51.44 -12.80
C LYS A 125 -12.28 -52.38 -13.07
N THR A 126 -11.10 -52.08 -12.52
CA THR A 126 -9.93 -52.98 -12.52
C THR A 126 -10.06 -54.05 -11.44
N GLY A 127 -11.27 -54.59 -11.29
CA GLY A 127 -11.66 -55.58 -10.31
C GLY A 127 -10.58 -56.65 -10.09
N TYR A 128 -10.30 -56.87 -8.81
CA TYR A 128 -9.50 -57.92 -8.23
C TYR A 128 -9.55 -59.23 -9.05
N ASP A 129 -8.47 -59.52 -9.77
CA ASP A 129 -8.01 -60.88 -10.01
C ASP A 129 -6.80 -61.12 -9.10
N ASP A 130 -7.04 -62.00 -8.12
CA ASP A 130 -6.17 -62.30 -7.02
C ASP A 130 -4.80 -62.84 -7.47
N ILE A 131 -3.78 -62.44 -6.70
CA ILE A 131 -2.38 -62.92 -6.67
C ILE A 131 -1.39 -62.25 -7.63
N LEU A 132 -1.72 -61.92 -8.88
CA LEU A 132 -0.73 -61.30 -9.79
C LEU A 132 -0.60 -59.77 -9.62
N ILE A 133 -1.70 -59.08 -9.31
CA ILE A 133 -1.71 -57.62 -9.09
C ILE A 133 -1.06 -57.24 -7.75
N SER A 134 -1.12 -58.10 -6.73
CA SER A 134 -0.37 -57.89 -5.48
C SER A 134 1.14 -57.76 -5.77
N SER A 135 1.72 -58.68 -6.55
CA SER A 135 3.14 -58.63 -6.86
C SER A 135 3.51 -57.46 -7.77
N ILE A 136 2.69 -57.13 -8.78
CA ILE A 136 2.97 -56.04 -9.73
C ILE A 136 2.71 -54.67 -9.10
N CYS A 137 1.68 -54.54 -8.28
CA CYS A 137 1.36 -53.31 -7.57
C CYS A 137 2.35 -53.07 -6.44
N VAL A 138 2.75 -54.11 -5.68
CA VAL A 138 3.82 -54.00 -4.68
C VAL A 138 5.17 -53.72 -5.36
N SER A 139 5.51 -54.36 -6.50
CA SER A 139 6.74 -54.04 -7.21
C SER A 139 6.72 -52.64 -7.83
N SER A 140 5.57 -52.16 -8.31
CA SER A 140 5.42 -50.81 -8.84
C SER A 140 5.44 -49.76 -7.73
N ILE A 141 4.79 -50.01 -6.59
CA ILE A 141 4.83 -49.15 -5.41
C ILE A 141 6.25 -49.12 -4.83
N LEU A 142 6.92 -50.27 -4.72
CA LEU A 142 8.33 -50.34 -4.30
C LEU A 142 9.24 -49.64 -5.30
N ALA A 143 9.00 -49.77 -6.62
CA ALA A 143 9.74 -49.03 -7.65
C ALA A 143 9.49 -47.52 -7.56
N PHE A 144 8.26 -47.08 -7.31
CA PHE A 144 7.93 -45.67 -7.06
C PHE A 144 8.57 -45.13 -5.78
N ILE A 145 8.58 -45.92 -4.70
CA ILE A 145 9.25 -45.57 -3.45
C ILE A 145 10.77 -45.51 -3.66
N TYR A 146 11.37 -46.47 -4.36
CA TYR A 146 12.79 -46.44 -4.72
C TYR A 146 13.12 -45.27 -5.64
N PHE A 147 12.27 -44.97 -6.61
CA PHE A 147 12.44 -43.83 -7.51
C PHE A 147 12.30 -42.50 -6.77
N ALA A 148 11.35 -42.38 -5.84
CA ALA A 148 11.17 -41.21 -5.00
C ALA A 148 12.33 -41.04 -4.01
N LEU A 149 12.85 -42.11 -3.41
CA LEU A 149 14.04 -42.10 -2.57
C LEU A 149 15.30 -41.79 -3.39
N ALA A 150 15.43 -42.32 -4.60
CA ALA A 150 16.51 -42.00 -5.53
C ALA A 150 16.45 -40.53 -5.97
N LEU A 151 15.26 -39.98 -6.23
CA LEU A 151 15.07 -38.56 -6.51
C LEU A 151 15.37 -37.70 -5.28
N ALA A 152 14.95 -38.11 -4.09
CA ALA A 152 15.24 -37.38 -2.86
C ALA A 152 16.74 -37.36 -2.56
N THR A 153 17.42 -38.50 -2.68
CA THR A 153 18.88 -38.61 -2.53
C THR A 153 19.62 -37.88 -3.65
N LEU A 154 19.14 -37.91 -4.90
CA LEU A 154 19.67 -37.10 -6.00
C LEU A 154 19.46 -35.61 -5.76
N CYS A 155 18.32 -35.18 -5.20
CA CYS A 155 18.08 -33.79 -4.82
C CYS A 155 19.01 -33.37 -3.68
N ILE A 156 19.23 -34.23 -2.69
CA ILE A 156 20.19 -33.99 -1.60
C ILE A 156 21.62 -33.95 -2.14
N PHE A 157 21.98 -34.85 -3.07
CA PHE A 157 23.29 -34.90 -3.70
C PHE A 157 23.52 -33.70 -4.62
N LEU A 158 22.51 -33.25 -5.38
CA LEU A 158 22.53 -32.02 -6.17
C LEU A 158 22.61 -30.78 -5.26
N ARG A 159 21.99 -30.78 -4.07
CA ARG A 159 22.16 -29.71 -3.05
C ARG A 159 23.58 -29.71 -2.47
N LEU A 160 24.17 -30.88 -2.26
CA LEU A 160 25.55 -31.03 -1.78
C LEU A 160 26.58 -30.67 -2.87
N LEU A 161 26.32 -30.99 -4.13
CA LEU A 161 27.14 -30.57 -5.29
C LEU A 161 27.01 -29.07 -5.58
N ASN A 162 25.85 -28.45 -5.29
CA ASN A 162 25.66 -27.00 -5.29
C ASN A 162 26.18 -26.31 -4.02
N SER A 163 26.86 -27.01 -3.12
CA SER A 163 27.52 -26.42 -1.95
C SER A 163 28.94 -25.90 -2.26
N SER A 164 29.31 -25.81 -3.54
CA SER A 164 30.62 -25.28 -3.99
C SER A 164 30.55 -24.26 -5.12
N SER A 165 29.38 -23.69 -5.40
CA SER A 165 29.31 -22.38 -6.05
C SER A 165 29.38 -21.32 -4.97
N ALA A 166 30.61 -20.85 -4.70
CA ALA A 166 30.79 -19.52 -4.16
C ALA A 166 29.90 -18.57 -4.98
N PRO A 167 29.04 -17.76 -4.36
CA PRO A 167 28.28 -16.79 -5.13
C PRO A 167 29.28 -15.87 -5.83
N VAL A 168 29.26 -15.89 -7.15
CA VAL A 168 29.79 -14.78 -7.94
C VAL A 168 29.09 -13.56 -7.41
N THR A 169 29.88 -12.70 -6.74
CA THR A 169 29.50 -11.37 -6.31
C THR A 169 29.13 -10.57 -7.56
N THR A 170 27.87 -10.67 -7.99
CA THR A 170 27.19 -9.50 -8.52
C THR A 170 26.94 -8.62 -7.30
N ASN A 171 27.35 -7.35 -7.40
CA ASN A 171 27.13 -6.32 -6.39
C ASN A 171 25.62 -6.15 -6.16
N SER A 172 25.02 -7.04 -5.37
CA SER A 172 23.80 -6.72 -4.64
C SER A 172 24.22 -5.71 -3.59
N HIS A 173 23.65 -4.52 -3.64
CA HIS A 173 23.72 -3.58 -2.54
C HIS A 173 23.16 -4.30 -1.32
N ALA A 174 24.07 -4.80 -0.47
CA ALA A 174 23.75 -5.60 0.70
C ALA A 174 22.58 -4.97 1.45
N SER A 175 21.52 -5.74 1.69
CA SER A 175 20.50 -5.37 2.67
C SER A 175 21.22 -5.09 3.98
N ASN A 176 21.43 -3.81 4.29
CA ASN A 176 22.29 -3.39 5.37
C ASN A 176 21.66 -3.89 6.68
N SER A 177 22.19 -4.98 7.23
CA SER A 177 21.53 -5.68 8.36
C SER A 177 21.61 -4.87 9.66
N HIS A 178 22.47 -3.86 9.66
CA HIS A 178 22.71 -2.92 10.74
C HIS A 178 21.55 -1.95 10.91
N TRP A 179 21.16 -1.73 12.16
CA TRP A 179 20.19 -0.72 12.52
C TRP A 179 20.85 0.67 12.50
N LEU A 180 20.18 1.62 11.86
CA LEU A 180 20.60 3.01 11.74
C LEU A 180 19.71 3.91 12.61
N PRO A 181 20.26 4.98 13.20
CA PRO A 181 19.48 5.94 13.96
C PRO A 181 18.59 6.79 13.03
N ALA A 182 17.38 7.10 13.50
CA ALA A 182 16.47 8.04 12.85
C ALA A 182 15.55 8.69 13.89
N VAL A 183 14.74 9.63 13.45
CA VAL A 183 13.59 10.15 14.21
C VAL A 183 12.30 9.78 13.49
N ALA A 184 11.22 9.67 14.25
CA ALA A 184 9.90 9.46 13.70
C ALA A 184 8.88 10.46 14.25
N THR A 185 8.04 10.97 13.36
CA THR A 185 6.78 11.67 13.67
C THR A 185 5.61 10.91 13.06
N TRP A 186 4.41 11.48 13.13
CA TRP A 186 3.24 10.94 12.46
C TRP A 186 2.28 12.01 11.94
N TYR A 187 1.49 11.64 10.94
CA TYR A 187 0.51 12.48 10.26
C TYR A 187 -0.81 11.72 10.00
N GLY A 188 -1.81 12.47 9.52
CA GLY A 188 -3.15 11.97 9.28
C GLY A 188 -3.92 11.68 10.57
N SER A 189 -4.95 10.82 10.47
CA SER A 189 -5.77 10.45 11.63
C SER A 189 -5.02 9.46 12.55
N ALA A 190 -5.32 9.52 13.86
CA ALA A 190 -4.56 8.78 14.88
C ALA A 190 -4.51 7.25 14.65
N ASN A 191 -5.53 6.67 14.01
CA ASN A 191 -5.57 5.25 13.67
C ASN A 191 -5.71 5.02 12.16
N GLY A 192 -5.42 6.04 11.34
CA GLY A 192 -5.53 5.97 9.90
C GLY A 192 -4.24 5.61 9.20
N ASP A 193 -4.35 5.66 7.88
CA ASP A 193 -3.43 5.36 6.81
C ASP A 193 -2.50 6.52 6.42
N GLY A 194 -2.71 7.72 6.96
CA GLY A 194 -1.92 8.90 6.59
C GLY A 194 -2.69 9.74 5.59
N SER A 195 -2.30 9.69 4.31
CA SER A 195 -2.97 10.36 3.19
C SER A 195 -2.93 9.49 1.94
N ASP A 196 -3.97 9.57 1.12
CA ASP A 196 -4.06 8.99 -0.23
C ASP A 196 -3.42 9.89 -1.31
N GLY A 197 -3.07 11.14 -0.99
CA GLY A 197 -2.41 12.09 -1.89
C GLY A 197 -0.87 12.01 -1.92
N GLY A 198 -0.29 10.88 -1.50
CA GLY A 198 1.15 10.76 -1.33
C GLY A 198 1.97 10.84 -2.62
N ALA A 199 3.20 11.35 -2.52
CA ALA A 199 4.11 11.60 -3.64
C ALA A 199 4.47 10.36 -4.49
N CYS A 200 4.29 9.15 -3.97
CA CYS A 200 4.54 7.92 -4.74
C CYS A 200 3.38 7.50 -5.65
N GLY A 201 2.19 8.09 -5.53
CA GLY A 201 1.07 7.81 -6.44
C GLY A 201 0.25 6.55 -6.11
N TYR A 202 0.44 5.92 -4.94
CA TYR A 202 -0.33 4.73 -4.54
C TYR A 202 -1.82 5.01 -4.26
N GLY A 203 -2.23 6.26 -4.09
CA GLY A 203 -3.64 6.61 -3.92
C GLY A 203 -4.29 5.91 -2.73
N THR A 204 -5.51 5.42 -2.93
CA THR A 204 -6.30 4.70 -1.92
C THR A 204 -5.72 3.34 -1.52
N LEU A 205 -4.65 2.85 -2.18
CA LEU A 205 -4.00 1.58 -1.80
C LEU A 205 -3.42 1.60 -0.38
N VAL A 206 -3.14 2.78 0.16
CA VAL A 206 -2.58 2.96 1.51
C VAL A 206 -3.47 2.42 2.63
N ASP A 207 -4.80 2.42 2.47
CA ASP A 207 -5.76 1.91 3.47
C ASP A 207 -6.15 0.45 3.26
N VAL A 208 -5.88 -0.13 2.10
CA VAL A 208 -6.29 -1.51 1.79
C VAL A 208 -5.14 -2.50 1.95
N LYS A 209 -5.48 -3.78 2.12
CA LYS A 209 -4.46 -4.84 2.17
C LYS A 209 -3.75 -4.94 0.81
N PRO A 210 -2.42 -5.07 0.78
CA PRO A 210 -1.55 -5.46 1.90
C PRO A 210 -0.89 -4.30 2.68
N LEU A 211 -1.02 -3.05 2.25
CA LEU A 211 -0.45 -1.87 2.91
C LEU A 211 -1.15 -1.61 4.25
N HIS A 212 -2.47 -1.44 4.23
CA HIS A 212 -3.37 -1.35 5.40
C HIS A 212 -2.78 -0.50 6.54
N ALA A 213 -2.59 0.78 6.21
CA ALA A 213 -2.06 1.81 7.09
C ALA A 213 -0.65 1.51 7.65
N ARG A 214 0.14 0.66 7.00
CA ARG A 214 1.56 0.42 7.31
C ARG A 214 2.47 1.27 6.43
N VAL A 215 2.09 2.52 6.24
CA VAL A 215 2.74 3.43 5.31
C VAL A 215 3.37 4.61 6.03
N GLY A 216 4.19 5.36 5.33
CA GLY A 216 4.75 6.60 5.83
C GLY A 216 5.49 7.37 4.76
N ALA A 217 5.69 8.65 5.05
CA ALA A 217 6.54 9.54 4.30
C ALA A 217 7.96 9.51 4.86
N VAL A 218 8.95 9.78 4.03
CA VAL A 218 10.35 9.93 4.45
C VAL A 218 10.95 11.20 3.91
N ASN A 219 11.98 11.69 4.59
CA ASN A 219 12.74 12.84 4.12
C ASN A 219 13.52 12.53 2.83
N PRO A 220 14.07 13.55 2.12
CA PRO A 220 14.76 13.38 0.85
C PRO A 220 15.93 12.36 0.87
N ILE A 221 16.54 12.11 2.04
CA ILE A 221 17.61 11.11 2.21
C ILE A 221 17.15 9.71 1.80
N LEU A 222 15.93 9.32 2.19
CA LEU A 222 15.37 8.00 1.85
C LEU A 222 14.38 8.08 0.69
N PHE A 223 13.73 9.22 0.46
CA PHE A 223 12.80 9.39 -0.66
C PHE A 223 13.53 9.37 -2.00
N LYS A 224 14.75 9.94 -2.06
CA LYS A 224 15.63 9.91 -3.25
C LYS A 224 14.92 10.31 -4.54
N ASN A 225 14.17 11.41 -4.52
CA ASN A 225 13.40 11.91 -5.66
C ASN A 225 12.43 10.87 -6.28
N GLY A 226 11.87 9.97 -5.47
CA GLY A 226 10.94 8.93 -5.92
C GLY A 226 11.56 7.53 -5.95
N GLU A 227 12.88 7.39 -6.09
CA GLU A 227 13.53 6.07 -6.09
C GLU A 227 13.28 5.27 -4.79
N GLY A 228 12.96 5.95 -3.68
CA GLY A 228 12.60 5.33 -2.42
C GLY A 228 11.17 4.82 -2.32
N CYS A 229 10.31 5.11 -3.31
CA CYS A 229 8.92 4.65 -3.34
C CYS A 229 8.83 3.12 -3.38
N GLY A 230 7.88 2.56 -2.64
CA GLY A 230 7.67 1.12 -2.52
C GLY A 230 8.67 0.42 -1.59
N ALA A 231 9.79 1.05 -1.24
CA ALA A 231 10.77 0.46 -0.33
C ALA A 231 10.20 0.17 1.07
N CYS A 232 10.64 -0.95 1.67
CA CYS A 232 10.22 -1.35 3.00
C CYS A 232 11.32 -1.18 4.07
N TYR A 233 10.91 -0.65 5.22
CA TYR A 233 11.79 -0.49 6.38
C TYR A 233 11.19 -1.11 7.62
N LYS A 234 12.01 -1.77 8.43
CA LYS A 234 11.65 -2.06 9.82
C LYS A 234 12.02 -0.87 10.67
N VAL A 235 11.05 -0.31 11.39
CA VAL A 235 11.23 0.81 12.31
C VAL A 235 10.95 0.32 13.74
N ARG A 236 11.82 0.69 14.69
CA ARG A 236 11.71 0.30 16.09
C ARG A 236 11.97 1.50 17.00
N CYS A 237 11.04 1.76 17.93
CA CYS A 237 11.24 2.75 18.97
C CYS A 237 12.15 2.21 20.10
N LEU A 238 12.84 3.11 20.80
CA LEU A 238 13.86 2.79 21.80
C LEU A 238 13.41 2.91 23.26
N ASP A 239 12.36 3.69 23.57
CA ASP A 239 11.94 3.90 24.95
C ASP A 239 11.21 2.67 25.51
N ARG A 240 11.87 1.96 26.43
CA ARG A 240 11.35 0.71 27.01
C ARG A 240 10.10 0.88 27.87
N SER A 241 9.80 2.09 28.35
CA SER A 241 8.61 2.33 29.18
C SER A 241 7.30 2.26 28.39
N ILE A 242 7.37 2.54 27.08
CA ILE A 242 6.19 2.74 26.23
C ILE A 242 6.25 1.97 24.91
N CYS A 243 7.46 1.66 24.43
CA CYS A 243 7.65 1.07 23.10
C CYS A 243 7.69 -0.45 23.14
N SER A 244 7.03 -1.03 22.15
CA SER A 244 7.09 -2.46 21.87
C SER A 244 8.50 -2.89 21.51
N ARG A 245 8.85 -4.12 21.90
CA ARG A 245 10.10 -4.76 21.46
C ARG A 245 10.07 -5.12 19.96
N ARG A 246 8.88 -5.20 19.36
CA ARG A 246 8.71 -5.57 17.94
C ARG A 246 8.91 -4.34 17.07
N ALA A 247 9.65 -4.51 15.97
CA ALA A 247 9.73 -3.51 14.93
C ALA A 247 8.49 -3.59 14.01
N VAL A 248 8.04 -2.45 13.53
CA VAL A 248 6.95 -2.32 12.55
C VAL A 248 7.59 -2.23 11.16
N THR A 249 7.15 -3.06 10.21
CA THR A 249 7.49 -2.82 8.79
C THR A 249 6.60 -1.72 8.25
N VAL A 250 7.21 -0.69 7.68
CA VAL A 250 6.60 0.47 7.03
C VAL A 250 6.97 0.44 5.56
N ILE A 251 6.04 0.76 4.69
CA ILE A 251 6.19 0.90 3.24
C ILE A 251 6.23 2.39 2.93
N ILE A 252 7.19 2.82 2.12
CA ILE A 252 7.32 4.23 1.76
C ILE A 252 6.36 4.55 0.62
N THR A 253 5.45 5.47 0.87
CA THR A 253 4.39 5.86 -0.08
C THR A 253 4.33 7.36 -0.33
N ASP A 254 5.20 8.13 0.32
CA ASP A 254 5.14 9.59 0.29
C ASP A 254 6.49 10.23 0.63
N GLU A 255 6.61 11.53 0.37
CA GLU A 255 7.75 12.38 0.72
C GLU A 255 7.38 13.34 1.86
N CYS A 256 8.28 13.48 2.82
CA CYS A 256 8.20 14.54 3.82
C CYS A 256 9.31 15.58 3.56
N PRO A 257 9.08 16.58 2.70
CA PRO A 257 10.10 17.60 2.40
C PRO A 257 10.40 18.53 3.58
N GLY A 258 9.43 18.71 4.49
CA GLY A 258 9.57 19.49 5.74
C GLY A 258 10.25 18.73 6.89
N CYS A 259 10.52 17.43 6.72
CA CYS A 259 11.24 16.64 7.70
C CYS A 259 12.74 17.01 7.74
N SER A 260 13.46 16.52 8.76
CA SER A 260 14.88 16.84 8.95
C SER A 260 15.69 16.59 7.68
N LYS A 261 16.51 17.57 7.25
CA LYS A 261 17.40 17.42 6.09
C LYS A 261 18.73 16.74 6.44
N THR A 262 19.08 16.70 7.73
CA THR A 262 20.40 16.24 8.22
C THR A 262 20.37 14.83 8.79
N ASN A 263 19.25 14.41 9.36
CA ASN A 263 19.06 13.07 9.91
C ASN A 263 17.96 12.34 9.16
N THR A 264 18.03 11.01 9.07
CA THR A 264 16.91 10.21 8.55
C THR A 264 15.66 10.44 9.39
N HIS A 265 14.54 10.71 8.72
CA HIS A 265 13.27 11.04 9.36
C HIS A 265 12.13 10.25 8.70
N PHE A 266 11.34 9.55 9.49
CA PHE A 266 10.11 8.87 9.09
C PHE A 266 8.87 9.63 9.61
N ASP A 267 8.01 10.12 8.73
CA ASP A 267 6.71 10.66 9.12
C ASP A 267 5.64 9.59 8.86
N LEU A 268 5.30 8.83 9.90
CA LEU A 268 4.52 7.60 9.78
C LEU A 268 3.00 7.89 9.75
N SER A 269 2.21 6.99 9.19
CA SER A 269 0.78 7.03 9.44
C SER A 269 0.47 6.90 10.94
N GLY A 270 -0.63 7.49 11.42
CA GLY A 270 -1.02 7.40 12.82
C GLY A 270 -1.15 5.95 13.32
N ALA A 271 -1.65 5.04 12.47
CA ALA A 271 -1.70 3.61 12.78
C ALA A 271 -0.30 2.97 12.87
N ALA A 272 0.60 3.25 11.94
CA ALA A 272 1.96 2.70 11.93
C ALA A 272 2.77 3.20 13.15
N PHE A 273 2.66 4.49 13.47
CA PHE A 273 3.29 5.08 14.65
C PHE A 273 2.74 4.47 15.95
N GLY A 274 1.41 4.34 16.06
CA GLY A 274 0.77 3.71 17.21
C GLY A 274 1.20 2.25 17.43
N ARG A 275 1.49 1.50 16.36
CA ARG A 275 2.01 0.12 16.43
C ARG A 275 3.42 -0.01 17.00
N LEU A 276 4.16 1.10 17.15
CA LEU A 276 5.45 1.11 17.85
C LEU A 276 5.28 1.01 19.37
N ALA A 277 4.10 1.32 19.92
CA ALA A 277 3.82 1.26 21.34
C ALA A 277 3.51 -0.17 21.82
N ILE A 278 3.63 -0.41 23.13
CA ILE A 278 3.01 -1.56 23.78
C ILE A 278 1.47 -1.42 23.74
N SER A 279 0.75 -2.52 23.95
CA SER A 279 -0.71 -2.52 23.92
C SER A 279 -1.28 -1.54 24.96
N GLY A 280 -2.23 -0.69 24.55
CA GLY A 280 -2.82 0.37 25.37
C GLY A 280 -2.10 1.72 25.31
N GLU A 281 -0.84 1.75 24.89
CA GLU A 281 0.01 2.95 24.96
C GLU A 281 0.16 3.71 23.64
N SER A 282 -0.62 3.37 22.61
CA SER A 282 -0.52 4.01 21.29
C SER A 282 -0.87 5.51 21.32
N GLY A 283 -1.86 5.90 22.13
CA GLY A 283 -2.24 7.30 22.32
C GLY A 283 -1.14 8.10 23.02
N PRO A 284 -0.70 7.68 24.23
CA PRO A 284 0.42 8.30 24.92
C PRO A 284 1.71 8.39 24.09
N LEU A 285 2.01 7.38 23.26
CA LEU A 285 3.16 7.45 22.36
C LEU A 285 2.98 8.53 21.30
N ARG A 286 1.81 8.58 20.64
CA ARG A 286 1.46 9.62 19.65
C ARG A 286 1.53 11.04 20.23
N ASN A 287 1.15 11.21 21.49
CA ASN A 287 1.21 12.51 22.18
C ASN A 287 2.64 13.03 22.38
N ARG A 288 3.67 12.18 22.26
CA ARG A 288 5.06 12.64 22.24
C ARG A 288 5.43 13.37 20.96
N GLY A 289 4.67 13.18 19.88
CA GLY A 289 4.85 13.83 18.58
C GLY A 289 6.07 13.31 17.81
N LEU A 290 7.27 13.55 18.34
CA LEU A 290 8.55 13.16 17.76
C LEU A 290 9.28 12.22 18.72
N ILE A 291 9.72 11.06 18.22
CA ILE A 291 10.45 10.06 19.02
C ILE A 291 11.75 9.59 18.32
N PRO A 292 12.80 9.25 19.07
CA PRO A 292 13.96 8.59 18.52
C PRO A 292 13.62 7.13 18.16
N VAL A 293 13.99 6.72 16.96
CA VAL A 293 13.82 5.36 16.47
C VAL A 293 15.13 4.83 15.89
N ILE A 294 15.16 3.53 15.66
CA ILE A 294 16.14 2.93 14.76
C ILE A 294 15.40 2.25 13.61
N TYR A 295 16.03 2.21 12.46
CA TYR A 295 15.48 1.59 11.28
C TYR A 295 16.50 0.72 10.57
N ARG A 296 16.00 -0.17 9.71
CA ARG A 296 16.81 -0.87 8.72
C ARG A 296 15.95 -1.23 7.52
N ARG A 297 16.56 -1.31 6.33
CA ARG A 297 15.90 -1.79 5.13
C ARG A 297 15.50 -3.26 5.29
N THR A 298 14.37 -3.66 4.74
CA THR A 298 13.87 -5.05 4.78
C THR A 298 13.14 -5.35 3.49
N ALA A 299 13.11 -6.62 3.10
CA ALA A 299 12.27 -7.00 1.98
C ALA A 299 10.77 -6.74 2.27
N CYS A 300 10.07 -6.16 1.30
CA CYS A 300 8.61 -6.12 1.22
C CYS A 300 8.06 -7.54 1.05
N LYS A 301 6.85 -7.77 1.58
CA LYS A 301 6.19 -9.09 1.57
C LYS A 301 4.70 -8.94 1.33
N TYR A 302 4.27 -9.09 0.09
CA TYR A 302 2.88 -8.93 -0.33
C TYR A 302 2.18 -10.27 -0.56
N ARG A 303 1.89 -11.01 0.53
CA ARG A 303 1.28 -12.35 0.46
C ARG A 303 -0.04 -12.35 -0.32
N GLY A 304 -0.12 -13.20 -1.35
CA GLY A 304 -1.32 -13.36 -2.17
C GLY A 304 -1.51 -12.25 -3.21
N LYS A 305 -0.50 -11.40 -3.40
CA LYS A 305 -0.42 -10.42 -4.49
C LYS A 305 0.78 -10.75 -5.36
N ASN A 306 0.64 -10.47 -6.66
CA ASN A 306 1.76 -10.42 -7.59
C ASN A 306 2.04 -8.95 -7.89
N ILE A 307 3.21 -8.66 -8.45
CA ILE A 307 3.50 -7.34 -9.03
C ILE A 307 2.38 -7.01 -10.03
N ALA A 308 1.80 -5.82 -9.89
CA ALA A 308 0.78 -5.31 -10.78
C ALA A 308 1.26 -4.01 -11.43
N PHE A 309 0.69 -3.71 -12.59
CA PHE A 309 0.96 -2.49 -13.34
C PHE A 309 -0.37 -1.79 -13.56
N HIS A 310 -0.48 -0.58 -13.04
CA HIS A 310 -1.63 0.29 -13.22
C HIS A 310 -1.30 1.31 -14.32
N VAL A 311 -2.18 1.42 -15.32
CA VAL A 311 -2.05 2.42 -16.38
C VAL A 311 -2.64 3.71 -15.88
N ASN A 312 -1.80 4.74 -15.73
CA ASN A 312 -2.23 6.02 -15.20
C ASN A 312 -3.18 6.73 -16.16
N GLU A 313 -4.11 7.50 -15.59
CA GLU A 313 -4.96 8.40 -16.34
C GLU A 313 -4.11 9.38 -17.18
N GLY A 314 -4.60 9.69 -18.39
CA GLY A 314 -3.85 10.49 -19.37
C GLY A 314 -2.89 9.68 -20.25
N SER A 315 -2.77 8.37 -20.03
CA SER A 315 -2.11 7.49 -21.00
C SER A 315 -2.91 7.44 -22.32
N THR A 316 -2.19 7.47 -23.44
CA THR A 316 -2.70 7.46 -24.81
C THR A 316 -1.83 6.55 -25.69
N ASP A 317 -2.20 6.39 -26.96
CA ASP A 317 -1.40 5.64 -27.94
C ASP A 317 0.01 6.23 -28.17
N PHE A 318 0.24 7.50 -27.80
CA PHE A 318 1.51 8.20 -27.98
C PHE A 318 2.25 8.46 -26.65
N TRP A 319 1.62 8.19 -25.51
CA TRP A 319 2.18 8.42 -24.19
C TRP A 319 1.67 7.37 -23.21
N LEU A 320 2.56 6.53 -22.67
CA LEU A 320 2.20 5.52 -21.69
C LEU A 320 2.83 5.91 -20.35
N SER A 321 2.00 6.00 -19.31
CA SER A 321 2.50 6.11 -17.94
C SER A 321 2.00 4.94 -17.09
N LEU A 322 2.93 4.32 -16.36
CA LEU A 322 2.65 3.16 -15.52
C LEU A 322 3.03 3.43 -14.07
N LEU A 323 2.13 3.07 -13.16
CA LEU A 323 2.39 2.89 -11.75
C LEU A 323 2.60 1.41 -11.48
N VAL A 324 3.68 1.04 -10.79
CA VAL A 324 3.89 -0.33 -10.35
C VAL A 324 3.33 -0.48 -8.94
N GLU A 325 2.72 -1.64 -8.67
CA GLU A 325 2.15 -1.96 -7.37
C GLU A 325 2.67 -3.31 -6.88
N PHE A 326 2.78 -3.44 -5.55
CA PHE A 326 3.15 -4.68 -4.87
C PHE A 326 4.52 -5.22 -5.28
N GLU A 327 5.51 -4.33 -5.32
CA GLU A 327 6.92 -4.56 -5.54
C GLU A 327 7.50 -5.44 -4.43
N ASP A 328 7.34 -6.76 -4.57
CA ASP A 328 7.86 -7.71 -3.59
C ASP A 328 9.40 -7.71 -3.60
N GLY A 329 10.03 -8.15 -2.51
CA GLY A 329 11.48 -8.11 -2.42
C GLY A 329 11.99 -6.73 -2.01
N GLU A 330 12.84 -6.07 -2.80
CA GLU A 330 13.48 -4.81 -2.38
C GLU A 330 12.51 -3.63 -2.26
N GLY A 331 11.43 -3.64 -3.06
CA GLY A 331 10.35 -2.65 -2.99
C GLY A 331 10.53 -1.44 -3.90
N ASP A 332 11.77 -1.07 -4.24
CA ASP A 332 12.08 0.00 -5.19
C ASP A 332 12.38 -0.54 -6.60
N ILE A 333 12.30 0.35 -7.58
CA ILE A 333 12.48 0.03 -9.00
C ILE A 333 13.71 0.76 -9.54
N GLY A 334 14.69 0.01 -10.03
CA GLY A 334 15.90 0.57 -10.63
C GLY A 334 15.74 1.01 -12.08
N SER A 335 14.91 0.32 -12.87
CA SER A 335 14.63 0.67 -14.27
C SER A 335 13.40 -0.08 -14.79
N MET A 336 12.66 0.52 -15.72
CA MET A 336 11.54 -0.13 -16.42
C MET A 336 11.76 -0.12 -17.93
N HIS A 337 11.36 -1.21 -18.58
CA HIS A 337 11.45 -1.34 -20.03
C HIS A 337 10.16 -1.97 -20.56
N ILE A 338 9.73 -1.53 -21.74
CA ILE A 338 8.58 -2.10 -22.46
C ILE A 338 9.04 -2.68 -23.79
N ARG A 339 8.35 -3.71 -24.24
CA ARG A 339 8.56 -4.30 -25.56
C ARG A 339 7.23 -4.70 -26.14
N GLN A 340 6.92 -4.14 -27.30
CA GLN A 340 5.72 -4.52 -28.05
C GLN A 340 5.81 -5.99 -28.47
N ALA A 341 4.67 -6.69 -28.43
CA ALA A 341 4.61 -8.07 -28.90
C ALA A 341 5.09 -8.16 -30.36
N GLY A 342 6.08 -9.03 -30.61
CA GLY A 342 6.70 -9.21 -31.93
C GLY A 342 7.92 -8.33 -32.21
N ALA A 343 8.23 -7.33 -31.36
CA ALA A 343 9.45 -6.54 -31.47
C ALA A 343 10.66 -7.26 -30.85
N SER A 344 11.87 -6.97 -31.35
CA SER A 344 13.13 -7.50 -30.81
C SER A 344 13.76 -6.61 -29.74
N GLU A 345 13.42 -5.32 -29.72
CA GLU A 345 14.06 -4.31 -28.89
C GLU A 345 13.22 -3.94 -27.67
N TRP A 346 13.90 -3.73 -26.54
CA TRP A 346 13.30 -3.17 -25.32
C TRP A 346 13.47 -1.65 -25.34
N LEU A 347 12.39 -0.93 -25.11
CA LEU A 347 12.39 0.51 -24.97
C LEU A 347 12.42 0.86 -23.48
N GLU A 348 13.42 1.61 -23.06
CA GLU A 348 13.54 2.12 -21.70
C GLU A 348 12.43 3.13 -21.41
N MET A 349 11.70 2.94 -20.31
CA MET A 349 10.75 3.91 -19.78
C MET A 349 11.50 4.93 -18.92
N LYS A 350 11.03 6.18 -18.93
CA LYS A 350 11.66 7.25 -18.16
C LYS A 350 10.97 7.39 -16.82
N HIS A 351 11.75 7.32 -15.74
CA HIS A 351 11.24 7.69 -14.43
C HIS A 351 10.77 9.16 -14.42
N VAL A 352 9.48 9.40 -14.17
CA VAL A 352 8.89 10.74 -14.17
C VAL A 352 8.89 11.31 -12.75
N TRP A 353 8.21 10.62 -11.82
CA TRP A 353 8.07 11.02 -10.43
C TRP A 353 7.49 9.88 -9.58
N GLY A 354 7.93 9.73 -8.33
CA GLY A 354 7.36 8.74 -7.40
C GLY A 354 7.69 7.31 -7.82
N ILE A 355 6.69 6.49 -8.19
CA ILE A 355 6.92 5.20 -8.89
C ILE A 355 6.33 5.19 -10.30
N ASN A 356 5.98 6.36 -10.83
CA ASN A 356 5.49 6.52 -12.19
C ASN A 356 6.64 6.53 -13.19
N ASN A 357 6.50 5.70 -14.21
CA ASN A 357 7.43 5.57 -15.33
C ASN A 357 6.74 5.79 -16.67
#